data_AF-A0A8T4WSY9-F1
#
_entry.id   AF-A0A8T4WSY9-F1
#
_cell.length_a   1.000
_cell.length_b   1.000
_cell.length_c   1.000
_cell.angle_alpha   90.00
_cell.angle_beta   90.00
_cell.angle_gamma   90.00
#
_symmetry.space_group_name_H-M   'P 1'
#
loop_
_entity.id
_entity.type
_entity.pdbx_description
1 polymer ?
#
loop_
_entity_poly.entity_id
_entity_poly.type
_entity_poly.pdbx_seq_one_letter_code
_entity_poly.pdbx_strand_id
1 'polypeptide(L)'
;MGVRQEIRWLKANKDRADLFVLIAKRGPMRVRELREFLSSDDWWPVKVHIQDMLEKDLVEETEDGFKTTDFGEKVFESLRTVYDIESV
;
A
#
# COMPACT_ATOMS: atom_id res chain seq x y z
N MET A 1 17.16 0.03 -0.48
CA MET A 1 16.09 -0.93 -0.07
C MET A 1 15.86 -1.90 -1.22
N GLY A 2 15.40 -3.13 -0.96
CA GLY A 2 15.29 -4.17 -2.00
C GLY A 2 13.88 -4.74 -2.09
N VAL A 3 13.40 -4.99 -3.31
CA VAL A 3 12.02 -5.47 -3.59
C VAL A 3 11.62 -6.67 -2.73
N ARG A 4 12.49 -7.66 -2.57
CA ARG A 4 12.20 -8.85 -1.74
C ARG A 4 12.01 -8.52 -0.25
N GLN A 5 12.74 -7.53 0.27
CA GLN A 5 12.62 -7.11 1.67
C GLN A 5 11.28 -6.43 1.90
N GLU A 6 10.87 -5.55 0.97
CA GLU A 6 9.58 -4.86 1.06
C GLU A 6 8.40 -5.81 0.91
N ILE A 7 8.47 -6.80 0.02
CA ILE A 7 7.44 -7.86 -0.07
C ILE A 7 7.32 -8.62 1.25
N ARG A 8 8.44 -9.01 1.87
CA ARG A 8 8.42 -9.71 3.16
C ARG A 8 7.84 -8.82 4.26
N TRP A 9 8.18 -7.54 4.25
CA TRP A 9 7.64 -6.57 5.18
C TRP A 9 6.13 -6.41 4.98
N LEU A 10 5.64 -6.14 3.77
CA LEU A 10 4.21 -6.07 3.46
C LEU A 10 3.47 -7.32 3.95
N LYS A 11 3.99 -8.52 3.64
CA LYS A 11 3.44 -9.81 4.10
C LYS A 11 3.32 -9.99 5.61
N ALA A 12 4.10 -9.26 6.41
CA ALA A 12 4.07 -9.40 7.86
C ALA A 12 2.82 -8.78 8.51
N ASN A 13 2.05 -7.96 7.79
CA ASN A 13 0.79 -7.39 8.27
C ASN A 13 -0.22 -7.33 7.11
N LYS A 14 -1.36 -8.01 7.25
CA LYS A 14 -2.37 -8.14 6.20
C LYS A 14 -3.00 -6.78 5.83
N ASP A 15 -3.44 -6.00 6.82
CA ASP A 15 -4.11 -4.72 6.58
C ASP A 15 -3.18 -3.75 5.84
N ARG A 16 -1.90 -3.77 6.18
CA ARG A 16 -0.86 -3.01 5.47
C ARG A 16 -0.69 -3.47 4.03
N ALA A 17 -0.65 -4.78 3.78
CA ALA A 17 -0.55 -5.32 2.42
C ALA A 17 -1.78 -4.94 1.59
N ASP A 18 -2.97 -5.06 2.17
CA ASP A 18 -4.24 -4.75 1.52
C ASP A 18 -4.36 -3.25 1.19
N LEU A 19 -3.94 -2.35 2.10
CA LEU A 19 -3.86 -0.91 1.84
C LEU A 19 -2.90 -0.58 0.69
N PHE A 20 -1.71 -1.17 0.68
CA PHE A 20 -0.74 -0.93 -0.37
C PHE A 20 -1.26 -1.39 -1.74
N VAL A 21 -1.84 -2.60 -1.80
CA VAL A 21 -2.45 -3.15 -3.02
C VAL A 21 -3.60 -2.27 -3.50
N LEU A 22 -4.41 -1.73 -2.58
CA LEU A 22 -5.51 -0.85 -2.94
C LEU A 22 -5.03 0.44 -3.60
N ILE A 23 -4.02 1.10 -3.00
CA ILE A 23 -3.40 2.32 -3.55
C ILE A 23 -2.81 2.02 -4.94
N ALA A 24 -2.06 0.93 -5.07
CA ALA A 24 -1.45 0.54 -6.34
C ALA A 24 -2.48 0.26 -7.44
N LYS A 25 -3.61 -0.38 -7.10
CA LYS A 25 -4.67 -0.72 -8.07
C LYS A 25 -5.53 0.47 -8.48
N ARG A 26 -5.89 1.35 -7.53
CA ARG A 26 -6.86 2.43 -7.76
C ARG A 26 -6.22 3.76 -8.12
N GLY A 27 -4.91 3.91 -7.93
CA GLY A 27 -4.21 5.17 -8.12
C GLY A 27 -4.30 6.06 -6.88
N PRO A 28 -4.20 7.40 -7.03
CA PRO A 28 -4.22 8.33 -5.91
C PRO A 28 -5.46 8.15 -5.03
N MET A 29 -5.26 7.90 -3.74
CA MET A 29 -6.33 7.73 -2.76
C MET A 29 -6.11 8.57 -1.50
N ARG A 30 -7.18 9.17 -0.99
CA ARG A 30 -7.14 9.96 0.24
C ARG A 30 -7.26 9.07 1.48
N VAL A 31 -6.75 9.53 2.62
CA VAL A 31 -6.85 8.83 3.93
C VAL A 31 -8.29 8.39 4.23
N ARG A 32 -9.27 9.23 3.88
CA ARG A 32 -10.69 8.93 4.10
C ARG A 32 -11.14 7.68 3.36
N GLU A 33 -10.76 7.52 2.10
CA GLU A 33 -11.14 6.39 1.25
C GLU A 33 -10.44 5.11 1.71
N LEU A 34 -9.17 5.24 2.11
CA LEU A 34 -8.39 4.13 2.68
C LEU A 34 -8.99 3.63 4.00
N ARG A 35 -9.49 4.55 4.84
CA ARG A 35 -10.21 4.20 6.08
C ARG A 35 -11.52 3.48 5.81
N GLU A 36 -12.31 3.97 4.85
CA GLU A 36 -13.58 3.35 4.48
C GLU A 36 -13.37 1.91 3.96
N PHE A 37 -12.29 1.67 3.22
CA PHE A 37 -11.95 0.32 2.74
C PHE A 37 -11.67 -0.68 3.86
N LEU A 38 -10.91 -0.28 4.89
CA LEU A 38 -10.59 -1.17 6.01
C LEU A 38 -11.77 -1.43 6.94
N SER A 39 -12.92 -0.78 6.74
CA SER A 39 -14.11 -0.89 7.62
C SER A 39 -13.76 -0.76 9.11
N SER A 40 -12.70 0.01 9.41
CA SER A 40 -12.14 0.18 10.74
C SER A 40 -12.61 1.51 11.30
N ASP A 41 -13.22 1.48 12.48
CA ASP A 41 -13.55 2.68 13.26
C ASP A 41 -12.28 3.41 13.73
N ASP A 42 -11.16 2.68 13.82
CA ASP A 42 -9.87 3.23 14.20
C ASP A 42 -9.09 3.77 13.00
N TRP A 43 -8.86 5.09 13.03
CA TRP A 43 -8.10 5.84 12.02
C TRP A 43 -6.58 5.77 12.21
N TRP A 44 -6.14 5.43 13.43
CA TRP A 44 -4.74 5.45 13.80
C TRP A 44 -3.90 4.40 13.06
N PRO A 45 -4.35 3.14 12.90
CA PRO A 45 -3.60 2.12 12.14
C PRO A 45 -3.37 2.50 10.68
N VAL A 46 -4.35 3.12 10.03
CA VAL A 46 -4.27 3.54 8.62
C VAL A 46 -3.16 4.57 8.43
N LYS A 47 -3.13 5.58 9.30
CA LYS A 47 -2.12 6.64 9.24
C LYS A 47 -0.71 6.11 9.48
N VAL A 48 -0.55 5.20 10.45
CA VAL A 48 0.76 4.56 10.73
C VAL A 48 1.24 3.78 9.51
N HIS A 49 0.37 2.97 8.89
CA HIS A 49 0.75 2.19 7.71
C HIS A 49 1.11 3.07 6.52
N ILE A 50 0.37 4.16 6.27
CA ILE A 50 0.71 5.11 5.20
C ILE A 50 2.06 5.77 5.47
N GLN A 51 2.29 6.21 6.70
CA GLN A 51 3.56 6.83 7.08
C GLN A 51 4.74 5.88 6.88
N ASP A 52 4.60 4.62 7.32
CA ASP A 52 5.63 3.61 7.08
C ASP A 52 5.90 3.41 5.58
N MET A 53 4.86 3.43 4.74
CA MET A 53 5.01 3.28 3.28
C MET A 53 5.70 4.48 2.64
N LEU A 54 5.44 5.70 3.12
CA LEU A 54 6.15 6.92 2.69
C LEU A 54 7.63 6.86 3.05
N GLU A 55 7.94 6.47 4.29
CA GLU A 55 9.33 6.32 4.77
C GLU A 55 10.11 5.25 4.00
N LYS A 56 9.40 4.28 3.42
CA LYS A 56 9.95 3.19 2.61
C LYS A 56 9.93 3.46 1.10
N ASP A 57 9.53 4.65 0.69
CA ASP A 57 9.45 5.06 -0.72
C ASP A 57 8.54 4.12 -1.56
N LEU A 58 7.52 3.52 -0.93
CA LEU A 58 6.56 2.65 -1.61
C LEU A 58 5.38 3.45 -2.17
N VAL A 59 5.01 4.53 -1.47
CA VAL A 59 3.98 5.47 -1.89
C VAL A 59 4.52 6.88 -1.75
N GLU A 60 3.92 7.81 -2.48
CA GLU A 60 4.16 9.24 -2.36
C GLU A 60 2.84 9.99 -2.17
N GLU A 61 2.92 11.12 -1.46
CA GLU A 61 1.80 12.03 -1.27
C GLU A 61 1.72 13.02 -2.43
N THR A 62 0.53 13.18 -2.99
CA THR A 62 0.21 14.12 -4.08
C THR A 62 -1.01 14.94 -3.71
N GLU A 63 -1.33 15.96 -4.50
CA GLU A 63 -2.52 16.81 -4.30
C GLU A 63 -3.83 15.99 -4.29
N ASP A 64 -3.87 14.87 -5.02
CA ASP A 64 -5.03 14.01 -5.14
C ASP A 64 -5.10 12.92 -4.05
N GLY A 65 -4.00 12.67 -3.34
CA GLY A 65 -3.88 11.63 -2.31
C GLY A 65 -2.57 10.86 -2.40
N PHE A 66 -2.55 9.65 -1.85
CA PHE A 66 -1.39 8.74 -1.89
C PHE A 66 -1.44 7.87 -3.12
N LYS A 67 -0.33 7.78 -3.85
CA LYS A 67 -0.16 6.87 -5.01
C LYS A 67 1.16 6.11 -4.89
N THR A 68 1.33 5.06 -5.68
CA THR A 68 2.61 4.33 -5.74
C THR A 68 3.71 5.17 -6.39
N THR A 69 4.93 5.01 -5.90
CA THR A 69 6.16 5.49 -6.57
C THR A 69 6.61 4.50 -7.65
N ASP A 70 7.60 4.85 -8.46
CA ASP A 70 8.24 3.92 -9.40
C ASP A 70 8.83 2.67 -8.70
N PHE A 71 9.30 2.83 -7.46
CA PHE A 71 9.80 1.71 -6.66
C PHE A 71 8.64 0.88 -6.10
N GLY A 72 7.60 1.53 -5.59
CA GLY A 72 6.34 0.91 -5.17
C GLY A 72 5.73 0.06 -6.27
N GLU A 73 5.69 0.55 -7.50
CA GLU A 73 5.12 -0.18 -8.64
C GLU A 73 5.88 -1.49 -8.93
N LYS A 74 7.22 -1.46 -8.86
CA LYS A 74 8.05 -2.67 -8.99
C LYS A 74 7.78 -3.67 -7.87
N VAL A 75 7.56 -3.17 -6.65
CA VAL A 75 7.19 -3.99 -5.48
C VAL A 75 5.80 -4.58 -5.68
N PHE A 76 4.83 -3.82 -6.18
CA PHE A 76 3.48 -4.27 -6.45
C PHE A 76 3.44 -5.35 -7.54
N GLU A 77 4.12 -5.16 -8.67
CA GLU A 77 4.22 -6.15 -9.75
C GLU A 77 4.82 -7.48 -9.25
N SER A 78 5.87 -7.38 -8.43
CA SER A 78 6.50 -8.55 -7.82
C SER A 78 5.59 -9.20 -6.76
N LEU A 79 4.85 -8.40 -6.00
CA LEU A 79 3.88 -8.88 -5.01
C LEU A 79 2.74 -9.63 -5.72
N ARG A 80 2.18 -9.08 -6.81
CA ARG A 80 1.13 -9.69 -7.62
C ARG A 80 1.54 -11.05 -8.17
N THR A 81 2.77 -11.13 -8.70
CA THR A 81 3.34 -12.38 -9.23
C THR A 81 3.51 -13.45 -8.15
N VAL A 82 3.85 -13.05 -6.91
CA VAL A 82 4.07 -13.97 -5.79
C VAL A 82 2.77 -14.36 -5.08
N TYR A 83 1.74 -13.52 -5.12
CA TYR A 83 0.46 -13.77 -4.46
C TYR A 83 -0.62 -14.40 -5.34
N ASP A 84 -0.37 -14.56 -6.65
CA ASP A 84 -1.39 -15.02 -7.59
C ASP A 84 -2.69 -14.21 -7.39
N ILE A 85 -2.55 -12.88 -7.28
CA ILE A 85 -3.69 -11.95 -7.22
C ILE A 85 -4.30 -11.93 -8.62
N GLU A 86 -4.92 -13.04 -9.02
CA GLU A 86 -5.88 -13.08 -10.10
C GLU A 86 -7.03 -12.16 -9.71
N SER A 87 -7.42 -11.32 -10.66
CA SER A 87 -8.50 -10.34 -10.61
C SER A 87 -9.62 -10.72 -9.64
N VAL A 88 -9.76 -9.91 -8.59
CA VAL A 88 -11.06 -9.67 -7.93
C VAL A 88 -11.57 -8.33 -8.45
#